data_AF-A0A534MXR8-F1
#
_entry.id   AF-A0A534MXR8-F1
#
_cell.length_a   1.000
_cell.length_b   1.000
_cell.length_c   1.000
_cell.angle_alpha   90.00
_cell.angle_beta   90.00
_cell.angle_gamma   90.00
#
_symmetry.space_group_name_H-M   'P 1'
#
loop_
_entity.id
_entity.type
_entity.pdbx_description
1 polymer ?
#
loop_
_entity_poly.entity_id
_entity_poly.type
_entity_poly.pdbx_seq_one_letter_code
_entity_poly.pdbx_strand_id
1 'polypeptide(L)'
;MNASEHNVSTSSKSSDSTKIVGNVLALGTGEFLARLVAYVGITYLARRLGPVGFGIIGFVTALYGHFSLPVNAGFVDTGAREIARRPQEARSIAVSALLVRLAVAFVELAALAMVVFLLKKAEAVKLVALLMGLCFFSLALDTSW
;
A
#
# COMPACT_ATOMS: atom_id res chain seq x y z
N MET A 1 -28.76 36.89 43.95
CA MET A 1 -28.08 36.76 42.64
C MET A 1 -26.90 35.83 42.83
N ASN A 2 -27.15 34.52 42.70
CA ASN A 2 -26.25 33.46 43.15
C ASN A 2 -25.77 32.62 41.97
N ALA A 3 -24.44 32.51 41.84
CA ALA A 3 -23.70 31.26 41.66
C ALA A 3 -24.23 30.23 40.63
N SER A 4 -24.11 30.51 39.33
CA SER A 4 -24.45 29.53 38.28
C SER A 4 -23.50 29.49 37.07
N GLU A 5 -22.24 29.88 37.19
CA GLU A 5 -21.29 29.90 36.05
C GLU A 5 -20.14 28.87 36.13
N HIS A 6 -20.13 27.96 37.10
CA HIS A 6 -18.97 27.09 37.35
C HIS A 6 -19.23 25.58 37.17
N ASN A 7 -19.87 25.12 36.07
CA ASN A 7 -19.99 23.67 35.87
C ASN A 7 -20.15 23.13 34.42
N VAL A 8 -19.41 23.63 33.42
CA VAL A 8 -19.61 23.16 32.02
C VAL A 8 -18.37 22.52 31.34
N SER A 9 -17.16 22.56 31.91
CA SER A 9 -15.95 22.19 31.13
C SER A 9 -15.24 20.87 31.45
N THR A 10 -15.82 19.92 32.21
CA THR A 10 -15.10 18.68 32.59
C THR A 10 -15.70 17.34 32.13
N SER A 11 -16.85 17.31 31.44
CA SER A 11 -17.58 16.05 31.23
C SER A 11 -17.32 15.28 29.90
N SER A 12 -16.66 15.84 28.87
CA SER A 12 -16.56 15.14 27.57
C SER A 12 -15.31 14.26 27.35
N LYS A 13 -14.29 14.33 28.23
CA LYS A 13 -12.96 13.78 27.93
C LYS A 13 -12.84 12.24 28.09
N SER A 14 -13.72 11.61 28.85
CA SER A 14 -13.64 10.16 29.18
C SER A 14 -14.27 9.24 28.13
N SER A 15 -15.35 9.67 27.47
CA SER A 15 -16.05 8.89 26.43
C SER A 15 -15.22 8.77 25.15
N ASP A 16 -14.62 9.88 24.70
CA ASP A 16 -13.79 9.89 23.49
C ASP A 16 -12.49 9.10 23.67
N SER A 17 -11.85 9.21 24.84
CA SER A 17 -10.64 8.44 25.15
C SER A 17 -10.89 6.94 25.14
N THR A 18 -12.02 6.48 25.69
CA THR A 18 -12.39 5.05 25.72
C THR A 18 -12.68 4.51 24.31
N LYS A 19 -13.33 5.29 23.46
CA LYS A 19 -13.59 4.93 22.05
C LYS A 19 -12.30 4.85 21.22
N ILE A 20 -11.38 5.81 21.40
CA ILE A 20 -10.08 5.81 20.72
C ILE A 20 -9.28 4.57 21.12
N VAL A 21 -9.20 4.25 22.42
CA VAL A 21 -8.52 3.05 22.90
C VAL A 21 -9.15 1.78 22.32
N GLY A 22 -10.49 1.69 22.29
CA GLY A 22 -11.19 0.57 21.67
C GLY A 22 -10.87 0.41 20.19
N ASN A 23 -10.82 1.52 19.43
CA ASN A 23 -10.53 1.50 18.00
C ASN A 23 -9.06 1.13 17.71
N VAL A 24 -8.12 1.65 18.51
CA VAL A 24 -6.70 1.29 18.43
C VAL A 24 -6.50 -0.19 18.77
N LEU A 25 -7.19 -0.73 19.78
CA LEU A 25 -7.12 -2.15 20.13
C LEU A 25 -7.72 -3.03 19.03
N ALA A 26 -8.86 -2.63 18.43
CA ALA A 26 -9.47 -3.34 17.31
C ALA A 26 -8.53 -3.37 16.08
N LEU A 27 -7.96 -2.22 15.71
CA LEU A 27 -7.00 -2.15 14.60
C LEU A 27 -5.72 -2.93 14.90
N GLY A 28 -5.18 -2.81 16.12
CA GLY A 28 -3.95 -3.48 16.53
C GLY A 28 -4.10 -5.00 16.56
N THR A 29 -5.21 -5.51 17.06
CA THR A 29 -5.50 -6.96 17.06
C THR A 29 -5.71 -7.49 15.64
N GLY A 30 -6.41 -6.74 14.78
CA GLY A 30 -6.55 -7.08 13.37
C GLY A 30 -5.21 -7.15 12.64
N GLU A 31 -4.35 -6.14 12.80
CA GLU A 31 -3.02 -6.11 12.21
C GLU A 31 -2.12 -7.24 12.75
N PHE A 32 -2.19 -7.52 14.04
CA PHE A 32 -1.43 -8.63 14.64
C PHE A 32 -1.84 -9.97 14.04
N LEU A 33 -3.14 -10.22 13.91
CA LEU A 33 -3.64 -11.46 13.32
C LEU A 33 -3.28 -11.57 11.84
N ALA A 34 -3.39 -10.48 11.08
CA ALA A 34 -2.96 -10.43 9.69
C ALA A 34 -1.47 -10.76 9.53
N ARG A 35 -0.61 -10.18 10.37
CA ARG A 35 0.83 -10.47 10.39
C ARG A 35 1.14 -11.91 10.78
N LEU A 36 0.40 -12.48 11.72
CA LEU A 36 0.56 -13.89 12.11
C LEU A 36 0.24 -14.82 10.95
N VAL A 37 -0.84 -14.56 10.22
CA VAL A 37 -1.22 -15.32 9.01
C VAL A 37 -0.14 -15.18 7.93
N ALA A 38 0.33 -13.95 7.67
CA ALA A 38 1.40 -13.71 6.70
C ALA A 38 2.69 -14.46 7.08
N TYR A 39 3.07 -14.47 8.35
CA TYR A 39 4.25 -15.18 8.85
C TYR A 39 4.14 -16.69 8.66
N VAL A 40 2.99 -17.29 9.00
CA VAL A 40 2.74 -18.71 8.77
C VAL A 40 2.79 -19.03 7.28
N GLY A 41 2.20 -18.19 6.44
CA GLY A 41 2.24 -18.31 4.98
C GLY A 41 3.67 -18.31 4.44
N ILE A 42 4.49 -17.32 4.83
CA ILE A 42 5.89 -17.21 4.43
C ILE A 42 6.69 -18.43 4.90
N THR A 43 6.49 -18.87 6.15
CA THR A 43 7.18 -20.05 6.71
C THR A 43 6.81 -21.33 5.95
N TYR A 44 5.53 -21.51 5.64
CA TYR A 44 5.06 -22.63 4.83
C TYR A 44 5.67 -22.61 3.43
N LEU A 45 5.70 -21.43 2.81
CA LEU A 45 6.24 -21.21 1.48
C LEU A 45 7.75 -21.54 1.44
N ALA A 46 8.51 -21.08 2.43
CA ALA A 46 9.93 -21.39 2.59
C ALA A 46 10.18 -22.90 2.71
N ARG A 47 9.34 -23.63 3.46
CA ARG A 47 9.45 -25.10 3.62
C ARG A 47 9.09 -25.86 2.35
N ARG A 48 8.11 -25.39 1.58
CA ARG A 48 7.64 -26.08 0.36
C ARG A 48 8.52 -25.82 -0.86
N LEU A 49 8.95 -24.58 -1.08
CA LEU A 49 9.77 -24.20 -2.23
C LEU A 49 11.27 -24.49 -2.02
N GLY A 50 11.68 -24.73 -0.78
CA GLY A 50 13.08 -24.87 -0.42
C GLY A 50 13.88 -23.57 -0.64
N PRO A 51 15.20 -23.61 -0.40
CA PRO A 51 16.04 -22.41 -0.41
C PRO A 51 16.14 -21.75 -1.79
N VAL A 52 16.14 -22.54 -2.88
CA VAL A 52 16.24 -22.00 -4.24
C VAL A 52 14.96 -21.26 -4.62
N GLY A 53 13.79 -21.90 -4.49
CA GLY A 53 12.53 -21.28 -4.86
C GLY A 53 12.20 -20.07 -3.99
N PHE A 54 12.44 -20.16 -2.67
CA PHE A 54 12.24 -19.03 -1.77
C PHE A 54 13.21 -17.88 -2.05
N GLY A 55 14.45 -18.18 -2.45
CA GLY A 55 15.43 -17.17 -2.89
C GLY A 55 14.98 -16.41 -4.14
N ILE A 56 14.33 -17.09 -5.10
CA ILE A 56 13.76 -16.43 -6.29
C ILE A 56 12.65 -15.46 -5.87
N ILE A 57 11.71 -15.90 -5.02
CA ILE A 57 10.63 -15.04 -4.51
C ILE A 57 11.20 -13.83 -3.77
N GLY A 58 12.17 -14.04 -2.88
CA GLY A 58 12.82 -12.95 -2.14
C GLY A 58 13.52 -11.94 -3.05
N PHE A 59 14.27 -12.43 -4.04
CA PHE A 59 14.93 -11.58 -5.04
C PHE A 59 13.93 -10.73 -5.83
N VAL A 60 12.89 -11.38 -6.38
CA VAL A 60 11.85 -10.69 -7.16
C VAL A 60 11.08 -9.70 -6.30
N THR A 61 10.78 -10.04 -5.05
CA THR A 61 10.08 -9.14 -4.11
C THR A 61 10.91 -7.90 -3.79
N ALA A 62 12.23 -8.07 -3.57
CA ALA A 62 13.12 -6.93 -3.37
C ALA A 62 13.20 -6.03 -4.60
N LEU A 63 13.23 -6.62 -5.80
CA LEU A 63 13.24 -5.90 -7.07
C LEU A 63 11.94 -5.13 -7.27
N TYR A 64 10.79 -5.80 -7.10
CA TYR A 64 9.46 -5.19 -7.12
C TYR A 64 9.36 -4.01 -6.14
N GLY A 65 9.88 -4.17 -4.91
CA GLY A 65 9.86 -3.13 -3.89
C GLY A 65 10.49 -1.82 -4.36
N HIS A 66 11.64 -1.88 -5.04
CA HIS A 66 12.31 -0.68 -5.56
C HIS A 66 11.51 0.00 -6.67
N PHE A 67 10.93 -0.77 -7.60
CA PHE A 67 10.14 -0.27 -8.73
C PHE A 67 8.71 0.14 -8.34
N SER A 68 8.22 -0.25 -7.16
CA SER A 68 6.90 0.20 -6.67
C SER A 68 6.90 1.63 -6.14
N LEU A 69 8.07 2.18 -5.80
CA LEU A 69 8.19 3.53 -5.22
C LEU A 69 7.61 4.62 -6.13
N PRO A 70 7.90 4.67 -7.45
CA PRO A 70 7.39 5.73 -8.32
C PRO A 70 5.87 5.67 -8.54
N VAL A 71 5.28 4.46 -8.51
CA VAL A 71 3.82 4.28 -8.60
C VAL A 71 3.10 4.88 -7.38
N ASN A 72 3.76 4.82 -6.21
CA ASN A 72 3.26 5.35 -4.94
C ASN A 72 3.64 6.81 -4.69
N ALA A 73 4.70 7.31 -5.32
CA ALA A 73 5.23 8.66 -5.05
C ALA A 73 4.33 9.76 -5.62
N GLY A 74 3.93 10.72 -4.77
CA GLY A 74 3.47 12.06 -5.17
C GLY A 74 2.01 12.22 -5.62
N PHE A 75 1.29 11.14 -5.95
CA PHE A 75 -0.11 11.25 -6.41
C PHE A 75 -1.11 11.51 -5.29
N VAL A 76 -0.89 10.94 -4.10
CA VAL A 76 -1.81 11.11 -2.95
C VAL A 76 -1.80 12.55 -2.46
N ASP A 77 -0.62 13.14 -2.24
CA ASP A 77 -0.49 14.51 -1.74
C ASP A 77 -0.94 15.58 -2.76
N THR A 78 -0.63 15.38 -4.05
CA THR A 78 -1.00 16.35 -5.09
C THR A 78 -2.47 16.22 -5.46
N GLY A 79 -2.98 14.99 -5.56
CA GLY A 79 -4.37 14.70 -5.93
C GLY A 79 -5.37 15.18 -4.88
N ALA A 80 -5.14 14.83 -3.60
CA ALA A 80 -6.02 15.24 -2.51
C ALA A 80 -6.11 16.77 -2.38
N ARG A 81 -4.98 17.47 -2.55
CA ARG A 81 -4.92 18.92 -2.47
C ARG A 81 -5.66 19.61 -3.61
N GLU A 82 -5.56 19.08 -4.83
CA GLU A 82 -6.24 19.65 -5.99
C GLU A 82 -7.76 19.38 -5.93
N ILE A 83 -8.16 18.21 -5.45
CA ILE A 83 -9.58 17.85 -5.22
C ILE A 83 -10.21 18.74 -4.14
N ALA A 84 -9.48 19.01 -3.05
CA ALA A 84 -9.94 19.91 -2.00
C ALA A 84 -10.08 21.37 -2.49
N ARG A 85 -9.24 21.80 -3.44
CA ARG A 85 -9.33 23.14 -4.05
C ARG A 85 -10.49 23.27 -5.04
N ARG A 86 -10.82 22.21 -5.78
CA ARG A 86 -11.85 22.20 -6.82
C ARG A 86 -12.74 20.96 -6.73
N PRO A 87 -13.66 20.91 -5.75
CA PRO A 87 -14.51 19.73 -5.55
C PRO A 87 -15.43 19.42 -6.73
N GLN A 88 -15.78 20.43 -7.54
CA GLN A 88 -16.60 20.26 -8.75
C GLN A 88 -15.86 19.51 -9.87
N GLU A 89 -14.51 19.58 -9.90
CA GLU A 89 -13.65 18.91 -10.88
C GLU A 89 -13.05 17.60 -10.36
N ALA A 90 -13.42 17.18 -9.14
CA ALA A 90 -12.83 16.04 -8.44
C ALA A 90 -12.77 14.77 -9.29
N ARG A 91 -13.84 14.48 -10.05
CA ARG A 91 -13.90 13.31 -10.94
C ARG A 91 -12.88 13.39 -12.07
N SER A 92 -12.68 14.57 -12.67
CA SER A 92 -11.71 14.75 -13.76
C SER A 92 -10.28 14.61 -13.25
N ILE A 93 -9.99 15.17 -12.08
CA ILE A 93 -8.69 15.09 -11.43
C ILE A 93 -8.37 13.63 -11.06
N ALA A 94 -9.32 12.90 -10.48
CA ALA A 94 -9.17 11.50 -10.13
C ALA A 94 -8.89 10.62 -11.36
N VAL A 95 -9.61 10.83 -12.47
CA VAL A 95 -9.37 10.09 -13.72
C VAL A 95 -8.00 10.42 -14.30
N SER A 96 -7.59 11.70 -14.30
CA SER A 96 -6.25 12.08 -14.77
C SER A 96 -5.15 11.47 -13.91
N ALA A 97 -5.31 11.47 -12.58
CA ALA A 97 -4.37 10.84 -11.66
C ALA A 97 -4.26 9.33 -11.91
N LEU A 98 -5.40 8.67 -12.10
CA LEU A 98 -5.45 7.24 -12.42
C LEU A 98 -4.73 6.93 -13.74
N LEU A 99 -4.96 7.73 -14.79
CA LEU A 99 -4.30 7.54 -16.09
C LEU A 99 -2.78 7.71 -16.00
N VAL A 100 -2.30 8.71 -15.26
CA VAL A 100 -0.87 8.90 -15.05
C VAL A 100 -0.27 7.72 -14.26
N ARG A 101 -0.93 7.27 -13.17
CA ARG A 101 -0.47 6.09 -12.41
C ARG A 101 -0.43 4.83 -13.27
N LEU A 102 -1.41 4.65 -14.15
CA LEU A 102 -1.43 3.53 -15.09
C LEU A 102 -0.26 3.63 -16.09
N ALA A 103 0.02 4.83 -16.62
CA ALA A 103 1.17 5.06 -17.49
C ALA A 103 2.50 4.77 -16.78
N VAL A 104 2.65 5.21 -15.52
CA VAL A 104 3.82 4.89 -14.69
C VAL A 104 3.94 3.38 -14.48
N ALA A 105 2.85 2.67 -14.17
CA ALA A 105 2.88 1.21 -14.02
C ALA A 105 3.35 0.49 -15.30
N PHE A 106 2.97 0.96 -16.50
CA PHE A 106 3.49 0.43 -17.75
C PHE A 106 4.99 0.68 -17.90
N VAL A 107 5.47 1.87 -17.54
CA VAL A 107 6.91 2.21 -17.57
C VAL A 107 7.69 1.32 -16.60
N GLU A 108 7.20 1.13 -15.38
CA GLU A 108 7.81 0.27 -14.38
C GLU A 108 7.85 -1.20 -14.82
N LEU A 109 6.76 -1.71 -15.42
CA LEU A 109 6.74 -3.05 -15.97
C LEU A 109 7.77 -3.22 -17.10
N ALA A 110 7.88 -2.24 -18.00
CA ALA A 110 8.84 -2.26 -19.09
C ALA A 110 10.29 -2.17 -18.57
N ALA A 111 10.55 -1.34 -17.56
CA ALA A 111 11.84 -1.23 -16.90
C ALA A 111 12.23 -2.52 -16.18
N LEU A 112 11.30 -3.12 -15.43
CA LEU A 112 11.50 -4.42 -14.78
C LEU A 112 11.80 -5.51 -15.81
N ALA A 113 11.01 -5.59 -16.88
CA ALA A 113 11.24 -6.54 -17.97
C ALA A 113 12.63 -6.36 -18.57
N MET A 114 13.02 -5.13 -18.89
CA MET A 114 14.35 -4.80 -19.42
C MET A 114 15.46 -5.30 -18.50
N VAL A 115 15.39 -4.99 -17.20
CA VAL A 115 16.39 -5.44 -16.21
C VAL A 115 16.46 -6.97 -16.13
N VAL A 116 15.31 -7.64 -16.13
CA VAL A 116 15.22 -9.10 -16.05
C VAL A 116 15.76 -9.79 -17.30
N PHE A 117 15.56 -9.22 -18.49
CA PHE A 117 16.14 -9.74 -19.74
C PHE A 117 17.65 -9.48 -19.85
N LEU A 118 18.15 -8.38 -19.28
CA LEU A 118 19.59 -8.10 -19.18
C LEU A 118 20.30 -9.05 -18.20
N LEU A 119 19.61 -9.46 -17.13
CA LEU A 119 20.09 -10.45 -16.18
C LEU A 119 20.06 -11.85 -16.84
N LYS A 120 21.24 -12.44 -17.06
CA LYS A 120 21.39 -13.83 -17.52
C LYS A 120 21.04 -14.83 -16.39
N LYS A 121 19.78 -14.83 -15.95
CA LYS A 121 19.20 -15.71 -14.92
C LYS A 121 18.32 -16.80 -15.56
N ALA A 122 17.99 -17.82 -14.77
CA ALA A 122 17.09 -18.90 -15.17
C ALA A 122 15.70 -18.37 -15.55
N GLU A 123 15.04 -19.05 -16.50
CA GLU A 123 13.71 -18.70 -17.01
C GLU A 123 12.66 -18.58 -15.89
N ALA A 124 12.75 -19.40 -14.84
CA ALA A 124 11.88 -19.32 -13.69
C ALA A 124 11.94 -17.95 -12.99
N VAL A 125 13.13 -17.35 -12.87
CA VAL A 125 13.29 -16.01 -12.26
C VAL A 125 12.60 -14.96 -13.13
N LYS A 126 12.76 -15.06 -14.45
CA LYS A 126 12.17 -14.10 -15.38
C LYS A 126 10.65 -14.15 -15.35
N LEU A 127 10.10 -15.36 -15.40
CA LEU A 127 8.65 -15.58 -15.37
C LEU A 127 8.06 -15.07 -14.05
N VAL A 128 8.65 -15.43 -12.91
CA VAL A 128 8.19 -14.95 -11.60
C VAL A 128 8.30 -13.42 -11.49
N ALA A 129 9.37 -12.82 -12.01
CA ALA A 129 9.53 -11.37 -12.01
C ALA A 129 8.46 -10.66 -12.86
N LEU A 130 8.18 -11.15 -14.07
CA LEU A 130 7.15 -10.59 -14.93
C LEU A 130 5.74 -10.76 -14.34
N LEU A 131 5.45 -11.92 -13.73
CA LEU A 131 4.19 -12.13 -13.02
C LEU A 131 4.04 -11.16 -11.84
N MET A 132 5.10 -10.95 -11.06
CA MET A 132 5.09 -9.98 -9.96
C MET A 132 4.96 -8.54 -10.48
N GLY A 133 5.55 -8.22 -11.63
CA GLY A 133 5.42 -6.92 -12.28
C GLY A 133 3.97 -6.57 -12.66
N LEU A 134 3.13 -7.57 -12.96
CA LEU A 134 1.70 -7.33 -13.19
C LEU A 134 0.99 -6.74 -11.95
N CYS A 135 1.53 -6.93 -10.74
CA CYS A 135 1.00 -6.31 -9.54
C CYS A 135 1.11 -4.78 -9.54
N PHE A 136 1.98 -4.17 -10.38
CA PHE A 136 2.03 -2.71 -10.52
C PHE A 136 0.68 -2.12 -11.01
N PHE A 137 -0.08 -2.85 -11.83
CA PHE A 137 -1.41 -2.42 -12.24
C PHE A 137 -2.40 -2.40 -11.07
N SER A 138 -2.33 -3.41 -10.19
CA SER A 138 -3.14 -3.44 -8.97
C SER A 138 -2.80 -2.25 -8.07
N LEU A 139 -1.52 -1.88 -7.99
CA LEU A 139 -1.07 -0.73 -7.22
C LEU A 139 -1.53 0.61 -7.84
N ALA A 140 -1.54 0.71 -9.18
CA ALA A 140 -2.04 1.89 -9.88
C ALA A 140 -3.56 2.09 -9.72
N LEU A 141 -4.32 0.99 -9.65
CA LEU A 141 -5.78 0.98 -9.48
C LEU A 141 -6.20 1.24 -8.03
N ASP A 142 -5.30 1.06 -7.06
CA ASP A 142 -5.61 1.23 -5.66
C ASP A 142 -6.05 2.68 -5.38
N THR A 143 -7.29 2.80 -4.89
CA THR A 143 -8.02 4.07 -4.75
C THR A 143 -7.91 4.62 -3.32
N SER A 144 -6.88 4.21 -2.56
CA SER A 144 -6.70 4.60 -1.15
C SER A 144 -6.29 6.07 -0.92
N TRP A 145 -6.64 6.98 -1.84
CA TRP A 145 -6.42 8.43 -1.74
C TRP A 145 -7.56 9.15 -1.03
#